data_AF-A0A1A9V893-F1
#
_entry.id   AF-A0A1A9V893-F1
#
_cell.length_a   1.000
_cell.length_b   1.000
_cell.length_c   1.000
_cell.angle_alpha   90.00
_cell.angle_beta   90.00
_cell.angle_gamma   90.00
#
_symmetry.space_group_name_H-M   'P 1'
#
loop_
_entity.id
_entity.type
_entity.pdbx_description
1 polymer ?
#
loop_
_entity_poly.entity_id
_entity_poly.type
_entity_poly.pdbx_seq_one_letter_code
_entity_poly.pdbx_strand_id
1 'polypeptide(L)'
;MVAEEDGTVTHTPHTDQEADARRSHTPGSVDADGAVGSSSADGTGANEHDGENLLVFEGADGSVAHLDDIFDIIKNGDVTDLENLTEKFGMECLSGRDRHGYTPAHWVALNGNVEMMRYLIEHSAPIDLPCLGTQGPRPIHWACRKGHAAVVQVMLQAGVNVNAADFKGLTPLHVACMYGRTATAAYLLGMGALNHLTDINGDAALHWAAYKGHSDLMRLLMYSGVELQKTDNFGSTPLHLACLSGNMACVRLLCEKSNLDLEPRDKNGKTPIMLAQAHQHQDIVRVLYNEVKKKSRWLPSVSEIWGWLFGGAGDSKGPLLLFLFSVLLWGYPMYMIRAIPITWNILRRSHYCFIYWNAVMWISWIIANRRDPGYIPLSSDAYYRAIKQIPYFDKLKKRNVILTRLCHSCRCLRPLRAKHCRVCNRCVAYFDHHCPFIYNCVGLRNRMWFFLFVLSVAVNCSFTIYFACYCIMIEGFTLLYVLGLIEAVVFCGLGWILTCTSILHACMNLTTNEMFNYKRYPYLRDKRGRYQNPFSRGPILNLLEFFVCLPDRSDDNDFLLEDNI
;
A
#
# COMPACT_ATOMS: atom_id res chain seq x y z
N MET A 1 -54.10 -35.49 20.64
CA MET A 1 -53.76 -36.62 19.75
C MET A 1 -52.29 -36.91 20.04
N VAL A 2 -51.94 -37.63 21.12
CA VAL A 2 -52.00 -39.10 21.36
C VAL A 2 -51.04 -39.88 20.44
N ALA A 3 -50.34 -40.84 21.07
CA ALA A 3 -49.29 -41.77 20.63
C ALA A 3 -47.86 -41.18 20.79
N GLU A 4 -47.04 -41.50 21.81
CA GLU A 4 -46.74 -42.78 22.49
C GLU A 4 -46.33 -43.90 21.53
N GLU A 5 -45.04 -44.28 21.56
CA GLU A 5 -44.64 -45.68 21.75
C GLU A 5 -43.16 -45.80 22.19
N ASP A 6 -43.00 -46.61 23.24
CA ASP A 6 -41.80 -47.02 23.96
C ASP A 6 -40.91 -48.00 23.17
N GLY A 7 -39.67 -48.16 23.61
CA GLY A 7 -38.75 -49.18 23.07
C GLY A 7 -37.42 -49.35 23.81
N THR A 8 -37.49 -49.52 25.12
CA THR A 8 -36.64 -50.37 25.99
C THR A 8 -35.11 -50.51 25.79
N VAL A 9 -34.45 -50.11 26.88
CA VAL A 9 -33.14 -50.47 27.44
C VAL A 9 -32.83 -51.98 27.46
N THR A 10 -31.57 -52.34 27.21
CA THR A 10 -30.90 -53.47 27.90
C THR A 10 -29.51 -53.06 28.41
N HIS A 11 -29.23 -53.49 29.64
CA HIS A 11 -28.10 -53.16 30.51
C HIS A 11 -26.87 -54.08 30.29
N THR A 12 -25.67 -53.45 30.25
CA THR A 12 -24.36 -53.71 30.95
C THR A 12 -24.06 -55.10 31.59
N PRO A 13 -22.79 -55.57 31.85
CA PRO A 13 -21.57 -54.78 32.19
C PRO A 13 -20.16 -55.41 31.85
N HIS A 14 -19.10 -54.68 32.26
CA HIS A 14 -17.71 -55.06 32.63
C HIS A 14 -16.67 -55.49 31.58
N THR A 15 -15.58 -54.72 31.48
CA THR A 15 -14.36 -54.97 32.28
C THR A 15 -13.39 -53.78 32.21
N ASP A 16 -12.87 -53.40 33.38
CA ASP A 16 -11.82 -52.43 33.58
C ASP A 16 -10.49 -52.91 33.01
N GLN A 17 -9.72 -52.00 32.40
CA GLN A 17 -8.26 -51.99 32.55
C GLN A 17 -7.72 -50.60 32.17
N GLU A 18 -7.43 -49.81 33.21
CA GLU A 18 -6.44 -48.75 33.17
C GLU A 18 -5.06 -49.35 32.89
N ALA A 19 -4.32 -48.77 31.92
CA ALA A 19 -2.87 -48.56 32.00
C ALA A 19 -2.37 -47.77 30.78
N ASP A 20 -1.94 -46.53 31.05
CA ASP A 20 -0.73 -45.89 30.54
C ASP A 20 -0.22 -46.23 29.12
N ALA A 21 -0.40 -45.29 28.18
CA ALA A 21 0.56 -45.09 27.08
C ALA A 21 0.54 -43.64 26.61
N ARG A 22 1.54 -42.89 27.07
CA ARG A 22 1.92 -41.54 26.64
C ARG A 22 2.40 -41.52 25.18
N ARG A 23 2.21 -40.35 24.54
CA ARG A 23 2.94 -39.77 23.38
C ARG A 23 2.62 -40.28 21.96
N SER A 24 2.00 -39.40 21.17
CA SER A 24 2.19 -39.18 19.72
C SER A 24 1.20 -38.08 19.28
N HIS A 25 1.44 -37.11 18.40
CA HIS A 25 2.58 -36.60 17.66
C HIS A 25 2.32 -35.08 17.49
N THR A 26 3.23 -34.23 17.93
CA THR A 26 3.25 -32.80 17.63
C THR A 26 4.12 -32.57 16.38
N PRO A 27 3.71 -31.75 15.39
CA PRO A 27 4.65 -31.23 14.41
C PRO A 27 5.55 -30.22 15.13
N GLY A 28 6.86 -30.45 15.08
CA GLY A 28 7.86 -29.77 15.89
C GLY A 28 7.90 -28.26 15.67
N SER A 29 8.15 -27.55 16.78
CA SER A 29 8.72 -26.22 16.77
C SER A 29 10.06 -26.26 16.04
N VAL A 30 10.17 -25.54 14.92
CA VAL A 30 11.48 -25.23 14.36
C VAL A 30 11.97 -23.99 15.10
N ASP A 31 12.53 -24.24 16.29
CA ASP A 31 13.33 -23.27 17.03
C ASP A 31 14.62 -23.03 16.24
N ALA A 32 14.59 -22.05 15.35
CA ALA A 32 15.78 -21.49 14.71
C ALA A 32 16.39 -20.39 15.59
N ASP A 33 16.61 -20.70 16.87
CA ASP A 33 17.44 -19.93 17.80
C ASP A 33 18.56 -20.84 18.29
N GLY A 34 19.69 -20.78 17.57
CA GLY A 34 20.92 -21.48 17.91
C GLY A 34 22.10 -20.88 17.14
N ALA A 35 23.08 -20.36 17.89
CA ALA A 35 24.36 -19.75 17.48
C ALA A 35 24.26 -18.31 16.91
N VAL A 36 24.84 -17.26 17.53
CA VAL A 36 25.98 -17.14 18.44
C VAL A 36 25.67 -16.00 19.41
N GLY A 37 25.56 -16.33 20.70
CA GLY A 37 25.67 -15.38 21.81
C GLY A 37 27.09 -15.47 22.37
N SER A 38 27.68 -14.31 22.64
CA SER A 38 28.99 -14.15 23.28
C SER A 38 29.04 -14.76 24.67
N SER A 39 29.99 -15.67 24.93
CA SER A 39 30.55 -15.91 26.26
C SER A 39 31.89 -16.63 26.18
N SER A 40 32.93 -15.93 26.63
CA SER A 40 34.03 -16.36 27.50
C SER A 40 34.44 -17.84 27.54
N ALA A 41 35.75 -18.04 27.39
CA ALA A 41 36.53 -19.23 27.69
C ALA A 41 36.07 -19.99 28.95
N ASP A 42 35.98 -21.32 28.83
CA ASP A 42 36.81 -22.25 29.61
C ASP A 42 36.67 -23.67 29.04
N GLY A 43 37.78 -24.40 29.02
CA GLY A 43 37.90 -25.71 28.38
C GLY A 43 37.34 -26.86 29.21
N THR A 44 37.11 -27.98 28.54
CA THR A 44 37.65 -29.31 28.90
C THR A 44 37.22 -30.33 27.84
N GLY A 45 38.12 -31.27 27.56
CA GLY A 45 38.17 -32.01 26.31
C GLY A 45 37.27 -33.24 26.21
N ALA A 46 37.08 -33.67 24.96
CA ALA A 46 37.02 -35.08 24.60
C ALA A 46 37.42 -35.23 23.12
N ASN A 47 38.35 -36.15 22.89
CA ASN A 47 39.08 -36.48 21.66
C ASN A 47 38.26 -36.58 20.36
N GLU A 48 38.79 -35.96 19.30
CA GLU A 48 38.63 -36.42 17.92
C GLU A 48 40.03 -36.55 17.30
N HIS A 49 40.44 -37.79 17.02
CA HIS A 49 41.43 -38.08 15.99
C HIS A 49 40.66 -38.26 14.70
N ASP A 50 40.84 -37.37 13.72
CA ASP A 50 40.80 -37.70 12.29
C ASP A 50 41.35 -36.52 11.45
N GLY A 51 42.57 -36.72 10.95
CA GLY A 51 43.13 -36.17 9.70
C GLY A 51 42.95 -34.69 9.37
N GLU A 52 43.85 -33.85 9.87
CA GLU A 52 44.08 -32.47 9.41
C GLU A 52 44.54 -32.44 7.94
N ASN A 53 43.61 -32.26 7.01
CA ASN A 53 43.90 -31.63 5.71
C ASN A 53 43.51 -30.16 5.82
N LEU A 54 44.28 -29.37 6.59
CA LEU A 54 44.21 -27.91 6.51
C LEU A 54 44.75 -27.50 5.13
N LEU A 55 43.92 -26.85 4.32
CA LEU A 55 44.39 -26.23 3.07
C LEU A 55 45.41 -25.15 3.42
N VAL A 56 46.65 -25.40 3.06
CA VAL A 56 47.80 -24.52 3.27
C VAL A 56 48.09 -23.78 1.97
N PHE A 57 48.29 -22.47 2.07
CA PHE A 57 48.83 -21.66 0.96
C PHE A 57 50.31 -21.41 1.23
N GLU A 58 51.18 -21.78 0.28
CA GLU A 58 52.59 -21.42 0.31
C GLU A 58 52.77 -20.02 -0.30
N GLY A 59 53.29 -19.10 0.49
CA GLY A 59 53.60 -17.74 0.04
C GLY A 59 54.86 -17.70 -0.81
N ALA A 60 55.05 -16.60 -1.56
CA ALA A 60 56.21 -16.41 -2.43
C ALA A 60 57.58 -16.43 -1.70
N ASP A 61 57.56 -16.27 -0.37
CA ASP A 61 58.71 -16.29 0.54
C ASP A 61 58.93 -17.66 1.23
N GLY A 62 58.12 -18.68 0.92
CA GLY A 62 58.14 -19.99 1.57
C GLY A 62 57.42 -20.03 2.93
N SER A 63 56.67 -18.98 3.29
CA SER A 63 55.82 -19.01 4.48
C SER A 63 54.52 -19.79 4.22
N VAL A 64 53.98 -20.40 5.27
CA VAL A 64 52.72 -21.17 5.24
C VAL A 64 51.67 -20.36 6.00
N ALA A 65 50.58 -19.98 5.33
CA ALA A 65 49.38 -19.48 6.00
C ALA A 65 48.32 -20.57 6.07
N HIS A 66 47.65 -20.60 7.21
CA HIS A 66 46.46 -21.39 7.36
C HIS A 66 45.27 -20.60 6.84
N LEU A 67 44.32 -21.29 6.21
CA LEU A 67 43.09 -20.66 5.72
C LEU A 67 42.33 -19.91 6.85
N ASP A 68 42.50 -20.33 8.11
CA ASP A 68 41.94 -19.65 9.29
C ASP A 68 42.47 -18.23 9.49
N ASP A 69 43.72 -17.94 9.07
CA ASP A 69 44.35 -16.62 9.20
C ASP A 69 43.59 -15.56 8.37
N ILE A 70 43.09 -15.93 7.19
CA ILE A 70 42.27 -15.06 6.33
C ILE A 70 40.97 -14.69 7.03
N PHE A 71 40.31 -15.68 7.65
CA PHE A 71 39.03 -15.47 8.30
C PHE A 71 39.17 -14.63 9.57
N ASP A 72 40.29 -14.73 10.28
CA ASP A 72 40.55 -13.90 11.45
C ASP A 72 40.86 -12.45 11.06
N ILE A 73 41.55 -12.23 9.94
CA ILE A 73 41.71 -10.89 9.34
C ILE A 73 40.37 -10.32 8.90
N ILE A 74 39.49 -11.10 8.24
CA ILE A 74 38.16 -10.61 7.84
C ILE A 74 37.28 -10.27 9.06
N LYS A 75 37.45 -11.01 10.16
CA LYS A 75 36.68 -10.79 11.39
C LYS A 75 37.16 -9.55 12.16
N ASN A 76 38.47 -9.32 12.22
CA ASN A 76 39.07 -8.36 13.17
C ASN A 76 39.96 -7.28 12.54
N GLY A 77 40.47 -7.48 11.33
CA GLY A 77 41.41 -6.60 10.65
C GLY A 77 40.76 -5.64 9.65
N ASP A 78 41.61 -4.88 8.95
CA ASP A 78 41.22 -3.90 7.93
C ASP A 78 41.54 -4.38 6.51
N VAL A 79 41.11 -3.63 5.49
CA VAL A 79 41.37 -3.97 4.07
C VAL A 79 42.87 -4.06 3.79
N THR A 80 43.69 -3.24 4.44
CA THR A 80 45.16 -3.26 4.31
C THR A 80 45.77 -4.59 4.75
N ASP A 81 45.21 -5.22 5.78
CA ASP A 81 45.70 -6.51 6.27
C ASP A 81 45.35 -7.63 5.28
N LEU A 82 44.18 -7.52 4.64
CA LEU A 82 43.76 -8.43 3.57
C LEU A 82 44.60 -8.24 2.29
N GLU A 83 44.96 -7.00 1.96
CA GLU A 83 45.89 -6.66 0.87
C GLU A 83 47.27 -7.29 1.11
N ASN A 84 47.86 -7.08 2.29
CA ASN A 84 49.16 -7.68 2.63
C ASN A 84 49.13 -9.22 2.55
N LEU A 85 48.03 -9.84 2.96
CA LEU A 85 47.86 -11.29 2.92
C LEU A 85 47.73 -11.82 1.50
N THR A 86 46.97 -11.14 0.65
CA THR A 86 46.77 -11.51 -0.76
C THR A 86 48.01 -11.26 -1.62
N GLU A 87 48.81 -10.22 -1.31
CA GLU A 87 50.14 -10.04 -1.90
C GLU A 87 51.09 -11.20 -1.56
N LYS A 88 50.97 -11.75 -0.35
CA LYS A 88 51.84 -12.81 0.15
C LYS A 88 51.47 -14.20 -0.36
N PHE A 89 50.18 -14.53 -0.38
CA PHE A 89 49.66 -15.89 -0.65
C PHE A 89 48.87 -16.01 -1.96
N GLY A 90 48.72 -14.92 -2.71
CA GLY A 90 47.96 -14.87 -3.95
C GLY A 90 46.44 -14.79 -3.75
N MET A 91 45.73 -14.61 -4.86
CA MET A 91 44.27 -14.33 -4.85
C MET A 91 43.40 -15.57 -4.63
N GLU A 92 43.98 -16.77 -4.74
CA GLU A 92 43.26 -18.03 -4.57
C GLU A 92 42.71 -18.20 -3.14
N CYS A 93 43.39 -17.58 -2.18
CA CYS A 93 43.00 -17.58 -0.77
C CYS A 93 41.60 -16.98 -0.55
N LEU A 94 41.16 -16.03 -1.40
CA LEU A 94 39.83 -15.41 -1.35
C LEU A 94 38.68 -16.35 -1.76
N SER A 95 39.00 -17.48 -2.40
CA SER A 95 38.02 -18.50 -2.78
C SER A 95 37.90 -19.64 -1.77
N GLY A 96 38.75 -19.63 -0.73
CA GLY A 96 38.76 -20.66 0.29
C GLY A 96 37.47 -20.74 1.10
N ARG A 97 37.25 -21.89 1.75
CA ARG A 97 36.11 -22.13 2.62
C ARG A 97 36.57 -22.54 4.00
N ASP A 98 36.02 -21.92 5.05
CA ASP A 98 36.31 -22.33 6.42
C ASP A 98 35.82 -23.75 6.71
N ARG A 99 36.13 -24.27 7.90
CA ARG A 99 35.65 -25.57 8.39
C ARG A 99 34.13 -25.76 8.38
N HIS A 100 33.36 -24.67 8.28
CA HIS A 100 31.91 -24.69 8.21
C HIS A 100 31.37 -24.50 6.78
N GLY A 101 32.27 -24.37 5.79
CA GLY A 101 31.96 -24.25 4.38
C GLY A 101 31.63 -22.82 3.92
N TYR A 102 31.94 -21.80 4.72
CA TYR A 102 31.72 -20.38 4.41
C TYR A 102 32.91 -19.77 3.69
N THR A 103 32.64 -18.95 2.68
CA THR A 103 33.67 -18.18 1.95
C THR A 103 33.99 -16.85 2.65
N PRO A 104 35.13 -16.21 2.36
CA PRO A 104 35.46 -14.84 2.77
C PRO A 104 34.29 -13.85 2.61
N ALA A 105 33.59 -13.92 1.47
CA ALA A 105 32.45 -13.05 1.19
C ALA A 105 31.31 -13.20 2.20
N HIS A 106 31.08 -14.39 2.78
CA HIS A 106 30.07 -14.58 3.83
C HIS A 106 30.42 -13.76 5.07
N TRP A 107 31.64 -13.88 5.56
CA TRP A 107 32.11 -13.17 6.75
C TRP A 107 32.13 -11.66 6.54
N VAL A 108 32.59 -11.18 5.38
CA VAL A 108 32.51 -9.76 5.02
C VAL A 108 31.06 -9.28 5.00
N ALA A 109 30.14 -10.07 4.42
CA ALA A 109 28.72 -9.75 4.39
C ALA A 109 28.05 -9.78 5.77
N LEU A 110 28.53 -10.61 6.70
CA LEU A 110 28.09 -10.62 8.09
C LEU A 110 28.52 -9.36 8.85
N ASN A 111 29.77 -8.95 8.64
CA ASN A 111 30.38 -7.81 9.33
C ASN A 111 29.85 -6.49 8.79
N GLY A 112 29.47 -6.45 7.52
CA GLY A 112 28.98 -5.23 6.87
C GLY A 112 30.08 -4.33 6.36
N ASN A 113 31.31 -4.85 6.23
CA ASN A 113 32.45 -4.08 5.73
C ASN A 113 32.34 -3.91 4.21
N VAL A 114 31.96 -2.71 3.79
CA VAL A 114 31.72 -2.37 2.39
C VAL A 114 33.03 -2.32 1.61
N GLU A 115 34.11 -1.86 2.23
CA GLU A 115 35.41 -1.72 1.57
C GLU A 115 36.03 -3.09 1.29
N MET A 116 35.99 -4.00 2.27
CA MET A 116 36.38 -5.40 2.03
C MET A 116 35.52 -6.08 0.97
N MET A 117 34.21 -5.79 0.91
CA MET A 117 33.35 -6.36 -0.13
C MET A 117 33.73 -5.82 -1.53
N ARG A 118 34.08 -4.53 -1.64
CA ARG A 118 34.58 -3.96 -2.90
C ARG A 118 35.90 -4.61 -3.30
N TYR A 119 36.82 -4.77 -2.35
CA TYR A 119 38.10 -5.42 -2.58
C TYR A 119 37.92 -6.84 -3.15
N LEU A 120 37.04 -7.65 -2.54
CA LEU A 120 36.70 -8.99 -3.04
C LEU A 120 36.15 -8.95 -4.48
N ILE A 121 35.33 -7.95 -4.81
CA ILE A 121 34.71 -7.81 -6.14
C ILE A 121 35.73 -7.38 -7.20
N GLU A 122 36.57 -6.39 -6.89
CA GLU A 122 37.61 -5.88 -7.79
C GLU A 122 38.59 -6.97 -8.19
N HIS A 123 38.84 -7.91 -7.29
CA HIS A 123 39.72 -9.05 -7.49
C HIS A 123 39.01 -10.33 -7.93
N SER A 124 37.76 -10.23 -8.40
CA SER A 124 36.99 -11.37 -8.94
C SER A 124 36.82 -12.55 -7.97
N ALA A 125 36.82 -12.31 -6.66
CA ALA A 125 36.55 -13.35 -5.68
C ALA A 125 35.08 -13.83 -5.76
N PRO A 126 34.81 -15.09 -5.39
CA PRO A 126 33.47 -15.66 -5.50
C PRO A 126 32.50 -15.09 -4.43
N ILE A 127 31.75 -14.05 -4.81
CA ILE A 127 30.78 -13.37 -3.92
C ILE A 127 29.37 -13.98 -3.90
N ASP A 128 29.07 -14.92 -4.81
CA ASP A 128 27.74 -15.53 -4.97
C ASP A 128 27.72 -17.05 -4.78
N LEU A 129 28.75 -17.62 -4.15
CA LEU A 129 28.75 -19.05 -3.85
C LEU A 129 27.87 -19.35 -2.62
N PRO A 130 27.03 -20.39 -2.65
CA PRO A 130 26.36 -20.88 -1.45
C PRO A 130 27.38 -21.54 -0.51
N CYS A 131 27.15 -21.42 0.79
CA CYS A 131 27.92 -22.20 1.76
C CYS A 131 27.63 -23.72 1.61
N LEU A 132 28.52 -24.58 2.13
CA LEU A 132 28.33 -26.04 2.08
C LEU A 132 27.35 -26.57 3.14
N GLY A 133 26.86 -25.70 4.02
CA GLY A 133 25.91 -26.08 5.06
C GLY A 133 24.54 -26.50 4.51
N THR A 134 23.71 -27.08 5.38
CA THR A 134 22.40 -27.67 5.00
C THR A 134 21.42 -26.69 4.37
N GLN A 135 21.61 -25.39 4.58
CA GLN A 135 20.74 -24.33 4.07
C GLN A 135 21.28 -23.64 2.82
N GLY A 136 22.59 -23.72 2.58
CA GLY A 136 23.27 -23.04 1.48
C GLY A 136 23.00 -21.53 1.34
N PRO A 137 22.87 -20.72 2.41
CA PRO A 137 22.76 -19.27 2.24
C PRO A 137 23.98 -18.75 1.48
N ARG A 138 23.73 -17.86 0.54
CA ARG A 138 24.74 -17.03 -0.13
C ARG A 138 25.11 -15.81 0.71
N PRO A 139 26.26 -15.15 0.50
CA PRO A 139 26.67 -13.98 1.28
C PRO A 139 25.63 -12.86 1.35
N ILE A 140 24.88 -12.62 0.27
CA ILE A 140 23.81 -11.61 0.22
C ILE A 140 22.71 -11.85 1.26
N HIS A 141 22.42 -13.11 1.62
CA HIS A 141 21.47 -13.45 2.68
C HIS A 141 21.98 -13.01 4.05
N TRP A 142 23.28 -13.12 4.31
CA TRP A 142 23.88 -12.73 5.59
C TRP A 142 23.89 -11.21 5.75
N ALA A 143 24.21 -10.47 4.68
CA ALA A 143 24.04 -9.03 4.64
C ALA A 143 22.59 -8.63 4.91
N CYS A 144 21.62 -9.35 4.32
CA CYS A 144 20.19 -9.09 4.54
C CYS A 144 19.72 -9.44 5.97
N ARG A 145 20.28 -10.49 6.58
CA ARG A 145 19.99 -10.86 7.98
C ARG A 145 20.43 -9.78 8.96
N LYS A 146 21.60 -9.19 8.74
CA LYS A 146 22.15 -8.11 9.59
C LYS A 146 21.62 -6.72 9.22
N GLY A 147 21.08 -6.55 8.02
CA GLY A 147 20.52 -5.28 7.54
C GLY A 147 21.54 -4.38 6.85
N HIS A 148 22.65 -4.94 6.38
CA HIS A 148 23.77 -4.22 5.76
C HIS A 148 23.44 -3.83 4.31
N ALA A 149 22.52 -2.89 4.13
CA ALA A 149 22.01 -2.48 2.82
C ALA A 149 23.10 -1.95 1.88
N ALA A 150 24.18 -1.35 2.41
CA ALA A 150 25.31 -0.89 1.61
C ALA A 150 26.10 -2.06 1.00
N VAL A 151 26.31 -3.15 1.74
CA VAL A 151 26.94 -4.37 1.20
C VAL A 151 26.03 -5.01 0.15
N VAL A 152 24.73 -5.11 0.43
CA VAL A 152 23.73 -5.60 -0.55
C VAL A 152 23.79 -4.77 -1.84
N GLN A 153 23.88 -3.44 -1.72
CA GLN A 153 24.01 -2.54 -2.88
C GLN A 153 25.23 -2.88 -3.73
N VAL A 154 26.41 -3.02 -3.12
CA VAL A 154 27.64 -3.31 -3.86
C VAL A 154 27.55 -4.70 -4.53
N MET A 155 27.02 -5.71 -3.84
CA MET A 155 26.84 -7.05 -4.40
C MET A 155 25.87 -7.07 -5.60
N LEU A 156 24.75 -6.36 -5.53
CA LEU A 156 23.80 -6.28 -6.66
C LEU A 156 24.41 -5.52 -7.84
N GLN A 157 25.21 -4.49 -7.60
CA GLN A 157 25.95 -3.78 -8.66
C GLN A 157 26.98 -4.68 -9.36
N ALA A 158 27.56 -5.64 -8.63
CA ALA A 158 28.48 -6.65 -9.16
C ALA A 158 27.76 -7.81 -9.88
N GLY A 159 26.43 -7.75 -10.06
CA GLY A 159 25.68 -8.74 -10.84
C GLY A 159 25.10 -9.89 -10.03
N VAL A 160 25.15 -9.87 -8.69
CA VAL A 160 24.46 -10.87 -7.86
C VAL A 160 22.95 -10.76 -8.07
N ASN A 161 22.29 -11.90 -8.30
CA ASN A 161 20.85 -11.92 -8.52
C ASN A 161 20.09 -11.50 -7.25
N VAL A 162 19.24 -10.47 -7.38
CA VAL A 162 18.40 -9.95 -6.27
C VAL A 162 17.44 -11.00 -5.69
N ASN A 163 17.08 -12.01 -6.49
CA ASN A 163 16.21 -13.12 -6.12
C ASN A 163 16.98 -14.44 -5.91
N ALA A 164 18.29 -14.37 -5.66
CA ALA A 164 19.11 -15.57 -5.44
C ALA A 164 18.57 -16.39 -4.27
N ALA A 165 18.07 -17.59 -4.53
CA ALA A 165 17.52 -18.46 -3.51
C ALA A 165 18.60 -19.33 -2.85
N ASP A 166 18.42 -19.62 -1.56
CA ASP A 166 19.15 -20.67 -0.84
C ASP A 166 18.51 -22.06 -1.07
N PHE A 167 19.01 -23.12 -0.42
CA PHE A 167 18.50 -24.49 -0.62
C PHE A 167 17.08 -24.71 -0.10
N LYS A 168 16.56 -23.80 0.73
CA LYS A 168 15.16 -23.78 1.17
C LYS A 168 14.29 -22.86 0.32
N GLY A 169 14.82 -22.24 -0.73
CA GLY A 169 14.05 -21.26 -1.52
C GLY A 169 13.89 -19.91 -0.82
N LEU A 170 14.63 -19.65 0.27
CA LEU A 170 14.65 -18.32 0.89
C LEU A 170 15.40 -17.36 -0.01
N THR A 171 14.78 -16.24 -0.33
CA THR A 171 15.38 -15.14 -1.08
C THR A 171 15.97 -14.11 -0.11
N PRO A 172 16.81 -13.16 -0.58
CA PRO A 172 17.31 -12.08 0.26
C PRO A 172 16.17 -11.25 0.88
N LEU A 173 15.05 -11.11 0.16
CA LEU A 173 13.84 -10.45 0.66
C LEU A 173 13.18 -11.25 1.79
N HIS A 174 13.07 -12.59 1.68
CA HIS A 174 12.57 -13.44 2.76
C HIS A 174 13.40 -13.26 4.03
N VAL A 175 14.73 -13.28 3.91
CA VAL A 175 15.64 -13.11 5.06
C VAL A 175 15.51 -11.72 5.66
N ALA A 176 15.47 -10.66 4.85
CA ALA A 176 15.24 -9.30 5.36
C ALA A 176 13.90 -9.18 6.12
N CYS A 177 12.85 -9.84 5.62
CA CYS A 177 11.53 -9.87 6.25
C CYS A 177 11.52 -10.66 7.56
N MET A 178 12.20 -11.81 7.61
CA MET A 178 12.32 -12.65 8.80
C MET A 178 13.01 -11.90 9.95
N TYR A 179 14.05 -11.12 9.65
CA TYR A 179 14.87 -10.42 10.65
C TYR A 179 14.52 -8.94 10.86
N GLY A 180 13.36 -8.47 10.36
CA GLY A 180 12.90 -7.12 10.67
C GLY A 180 13.63 -5.99 9.93
N ARG A 181 14.37 -6.29 8.85
CA ARG A 181 15.25 -5.32 8.16
C ARG A 181 14.48 -4.50 7.13
N THR A 182 13.64 -3.57 7.59
CA THR A 182 12.77 -2.74 6.74
C THR A 182 13.51 -1.97 5.66
N ALA A 183 14.63 -1.31 6.00
CA ALA A 183 15.41 -0.54 5.03
C ALA A 183 16.01 -1.43 3.93
N THR A 184 16.57 -2.58 4.30
CA THR A 184 17.12 -3.55 3.35
C THR A 184 16.04 -4.17 2.47
N ALA A 185 14.90 -4.55 3.05
CA ALA A 185 13.77 -5.07 2.28
C ALA A 185 13.23 -4.04 1.28
N ALA A 186 13.14 -2.77 1.67
CA ALA A 186 12.78 -1.69 0.77
C ALA A 186 13.80 -1.54 -0.38
N TYR A 187 15.10 -1.62 -0.07
CA TYR A 187 16.14 -1.56 -1.08
C TYR A 187 16.01 -2.69 -2.10
N LEU A 188 15.85 -3.93 -1.63
CA LEU A 188 15.65 -5.11 -2.46
C LEU A 188 14.42 -4.97 -3.37
N LEU A 189 13.28 -4.57 -2.82
CA LEU A 189 12.05 -4.31 -3.61
C LEU A 189 12.30 -3.23 -4.68
N GLY A 190 13.05 -2.18 -4.34
CA GLY A 190 13.46 -1.14 -5.27
C GLY A 190 14.31 -1.70 -6.41
N MET A 191 15.20 -2.64 -6.12
CA MET A 191 16.07 -3.31 -7.11
C MET A 191 15.40 -4.48 -7.85
N GLY A 192 14.08 -4.62 -7.74
CA GLY A 192 13.32 -5.63 -8.50
C GLY A 192 13.18 -6.98 -7.80
N ALA A 193 13.36 -7.05 -6.47
CA ALA A 193 13.05 -8.26 -5.72
C ALA A 193 11.56 -8.63 -5.88
N LEU A 194 11.31 -9.89 -6.21
CA LEU A 194 9.97 -10.42 -6.42
C LEU A 194 9.34 -10.80 -5.08
N ASN A 195 8.27 -10.11 -4.70
CA ASN A 195 7.57 -10.31 -3.43
C ASN A 195 6.57 -11.48 -3.42
N HIS A 196 6.37 -12.15 -4.56
CA HIS A 196 5.43 -13.27 -4.73
C HIS A 196 6.11 -14.65 -4.71
N LEU A 197 7.45 -14.68 -4.74
CA LEU A 197 8.23 -15.91 -4.60
C LEU A 197 7.95 -16.55 -3.23
N THR A 198 8.11 -17.85 -3.17
CA THR A 198 7.83 -18.66 -1.98
C THR A 198 9.00 -19.59 -1.71
N ASP A 199 9.24 -19.87 -0.45
CA ASP A 199 10.18 -20.91 -0.03
C ASP A 199 9.57 -22.32 -0.15
N ILE A 200 10.31 -23.34 0.32
CA ILE A 200 9.87 -24.75 0.28
C ILE A 200 8.55 -25.02 1.03
N ASN A 201 8.17 -24.16 1.99
CA ASN A 201 6.93 -24.27 2.73
C ASN A 201 5.79 -23.49 2.08
N GLY A 202 6.03 -22.85 0.94
CA GLY A 202 5.05 -21.97 0.31
C GLY A 202 4.98 -20.58 0.96
N ASP A 203 5.88 -20.27 1.90
CA ASP A 203 5.89 -18.98 2.60
C ASP A 203 6.51 -17.90 1.70
N ALA A 204 5.72 -16.87 1.42
CA ALA A 204 6.19 -15.63 0.81
C ALA A 204 6.75 -14.64 1.84
N ALA A 205 7.40 -13.56 1.40
CA ALA A 205 7.92 -12.50 2.27
C ALA A 205 6.91 -11.95 3.31
N LEU A 206 5.63 -11.85 2.93
CA LEU A 206 4.56 -11.39 3.84
C LEU A 206 4.29 -12.40 4.96
N HIS A 207 4.37 -13.70 4.69
CA HIS A 207 4.20 -14.76 5.68
C HIS A 207 5.27 -14.65 6.76
N TRP A 208 6.55 -14.53 6.36
CA TRP A 208 7.67 -14.32 7.28
C TRP A 208 7.53 -13.05 8.11
N ALA A 209 7.14 -11.92 7.50
CA ALA A 209 6.91 -10.67 8.22
C ALA A 209 5.75 -10.77 9.23
N ALA A 210 4.67 -11.49 8.88
CA ALA A 210 3.53 -11.71 9.76
C ALA A 210 3.85 -12.64 10.93
N TYR A 211 4.50 -13.77 10.64
CA TYR A 211 4.93 -14.77 11.61
C TYR A 211 5.95 -14.22 12.61
N LYS A 212 6.87 -13.36 12.16
CA LYS A 212 7.85 -12.69 13.04
C LYS A 212 7.34 -11.39 13.65
N GLY A 213 6.13 -10.96 13.34
CA GLY A 213 5.50 -9.79 13.95
C GLY A 213 6.05 -8.43 13.50
N HIS A 214 6.65 -8.34 12.31
CA HIS A 214 7.25 -7.09 11.81
C HIS A 214 6.21 -6.22 11.10
N SER A 215 5.40 -5.48 11.88
CA SER A 215 4.27 -4.69 11.34
C SER A 215 4.66 -3.62 10.32
N ASP A 216 5.83 -2.99 10.45
CA ASP A 216 6.32 -2.00 9.48
C ASP A 216 6.72 -2.64 8.14
N LEU A 217 7.31 -3.83 8.18
CA LEU A 217 7.60 -4.64 6.99
C LEU A 217 6.33 -5.16 6.34
N MET A 218 5.36 -5.63 7.13
CA MET A 218 4.04 -5.98 6.59
C MET A 218 3.44 -4.78 5.87
N ARG A 219 3.49 -3.58 6.47
CA ARG A 219 3.01 -2.37 5.82
C ARG A 219 3.74 -2.14 4.49
N LEU A 220 5.07 -2.22 4.46
CA LEU A 220 5.89 -2.08 3.25
C LEU A 220 5.54 -3.13 2.17
N LEU A 221 5.33 -4.39 2.55
CA LEU A 221 4.99 -5.47 1.61
C LEU A 221 3.56 -5.33 1.09
N MET A 222 2.61 -5.02 1.97
CA MET A 222 1.25 -4.66 1.60
C MET A 222 1.25 -3.47 0.64
N TYR A 223 2.20 -2.54 0.79
CA TYR A 223 2.42 -1.49 -0.19
C TYR A 223 2.94 -2.01 -1.52
N SER A 224 3.87 -2.96 -1.53
CA SER A 224 4.50 -3.52 -2.74
C SER A 224 3.60 -4.40 -3.60
N GLY A 225 2.34 -4.61 -3.20
CA GLY A 225 1.36 -5.28 -4.06
C GLY A 225 1.07 -6.73 -3.72
N VAL A 226 1.60 -7.26 -2.61
CA VAL A 226 1.43 -8.68 -2.25
C VAL A 226 -0.04 -9.09 -2.10
N GLU A 227 -0.32 -10.33 -2.47
CA GLU A 227 -1.61 -10.99 -2.24
C GLU A 227 -1.77 -11.33 -0.75
N LEU A 228 -2.79 -10.76 -0.10
CA LEU A 228 -2.96 -10.86 1.36
C LEU A 228 -3.60 -12.18 1.82
N GLN A 229 -4.21 -12.93 0.90
CA GLN A 229 -4.90 -14.19 1.17
C GLN A 229 -4.20 -15.40 0.56
N LYS A 230 -3.03 -15.20 -0.07
CA LYS A 230 -2.22 -16.33 -0.54
C LYS A 230 -1.91 -17.20 0.67
N THR A 231 -2.16 -18.50 0.53
CA THR A 231 -1.87 -19.49 1.56
C THR A 231 -0.50 -20.11 1.35
N ASP A 232 0.16 -20.48 2.44
CA ASP A 232 1.32 -21.37 2.43
C ASP A 232 0.93 -22.83 2.13
N ASN A 233 1.89 -23.76 2.16
CA ASN A 233 1.64 -25.18 1.95
C ASN A 233 0.86 -25.83 3.11
N PHE A 234 0.63 -25.15 4.22
CA PHE A 234 -0.20 -25.59 5.34
C PHE A 234 -1.62 -25.02 5.28
N GLY A 235 -1.95 -24.21 4.26
CA GLY A 235 -3.23 -23.52 4.16
C GLY A 235 -3.32 -22.27 5.04
N SER A 236 -2.23 -21.86 5.69
CA SER A 236 -2.17 -20.69 6.54
C SER A 236 -2.05 -19.43 5.68
N THR A 237 -2.91 -18.45 5.96
CA THR A 237 -2.79 -17.09 5.41
C THR A 237 -1.87 -16.23 6.29
N PRO A 238 -1.39 -15.08 5.81
CA PRO A 238 -0.69 -14.10 6.66
C PRO A 238 -1.45 -13.71 7.93
N LEU A 239 -2.80 -13.76 7.92
CA LEU A 239 -3.60 -13.51 9.11
C LEU A 239 -3.45 -14.62 10.17
N HIS A 240 -3.39 -15.89 9.75
CA HIS A 240 -3.10 -17.00 10.67
C HIS A 240 -1.74 -16.78 11.36
N LEU A 241 -0.71 -16.45 10.57
CA LEU A 241 0.64 -16.25 11.07
C LEU A 241 0.77 -15.01 11.96
N ALA A 242 0.06 -13.92 11.65
CA ALA A 242 -0.01 -12.73 12.51
C ALA A 242 -0.72 -13.01 13.84
N CYS A 243 -1.71 -13.91 13.85
CA CYS A 243 -2.37 -14.35 15.08
C CYS A 243 -1.45 -15.23 15.92
N LEU A 244 -0.68 -16.10 15.27
CA LEU A 244 0.29 -16.98 15.93
C LEU A 244 1.48 -16.20 16.53
N SER A 245 1.89 -15.09 15.90
CA SER A 245 2.97 -14.24 16.41
C SER A 245 2.57 -13.38 17.62
N GLY A 246 1.26 -13.27 17.92
CA GLY A 246 0.76 -12.43 19.00
C GLY A 246 0.85 -10.92 18.73
N ASN A 247 1.23 -10.50 17.52
CA ASN A 247 1.40 -9.08 17.23
C ASN A 247 0.07 -8.40 16.82
N MET A 248 -0.51 -7.67 17.77
CA MET A 248 -1.73 -6.89 17.58
C MET A 248 -1.69 -5.92 16.39
N ALA A 249 -0.55 -5.27 16.14
CA ALA A 249 -0.43 -4.30 15.05
C ALA A 249 -0.55 -4.99 13.68
N CYS A 250 0.07 -6.16 13.53
CA CYS A 250 -0.03 -6.99 12.32
C CYS A 250 -1.47 -7.42 12.05
N VAL A 251 -2.19 -7.87 13.07
CA VAL A 251 -3.61 -8.27 12.96
C VAL A 251 -4.48 -7.09 12.55
N ARG A 252 -4.33 -5.93 13.21
CA ARG A 252 -5.11 -4.73 12.87
C ARG A 252 -4.87 -4.27 11.43
N LEU A 253 -3.62 -4.28 10.96
CA LEU A 253 -3.27 -3.93 9.58
C LEU A 253 -4.01 -4.79 8.55
N LEU A 254 -4.18 -6.08 8.83
CA LEU A 254 -4.93 -7.00 7.97
C LEU A 254 -6.46 -6.79 8.09
N CYS A 255 -6.99 -6.63 9.30
CA CYS A 255 -8.42 -6.42 9.54
C CYS A 255 -8.97 -5.11 8.94
N GLU A 256 -8.13 -4.07 8.80
CA GLU A 256 -8.49 -2.81 8.13
C GLU A 256 -8.89 -3.01 6.65
N LYS A 257 -8.58 -4.15 6.04
CA LYS A 257 -8.92 -4.45 4.64
C LYS A 257 -10.33 -5.05 4.54
N SER A 258 -11.24 -4.30 3.93
CA SER A 258 -12.66 -4.67 3.78
C SER A 258 -12.85 -6.04 3.11
N ASN A 259 -12.05 -6.34 2.10
CA ASN A 259 -12.21 -7.53 1.25
C ASN A 259 -11.46 -8.76 1.78
N LEU A 260 -10.88 -8.70 2.98
CA LEU A 260 -10.20 -9.83 3.60
C LEU A 260 -11.22 -10.76 4.30
N ASP A 261 -11.20 -12.04 3.97
CA ASP A 261 -11.83 -13.08 4.78
C ASP A 261 -11.04 -13.25 6.08
N LEU A 262 -11.75 -13.16 7.21
CA LEU A 262 -11.18 -13.21 8.56
C LEU A 262 -11.29 -14.61 9.19
N GLU A 263 -12.07 -15.51 8.59
CA GLU A 263 -12.25 -16.89 9.06
C GLU A 263 -11.80 -17.96 8.06
N PRO A 264 -10.69 -17.78 7.31
CA PRO A 264 -10.17 -18.86 6.50
C PRO A 264 -9.77 -20.03 7.40
N ARG A 265 -9.89 -21.26 6.90
CA ARG A 265 -9.44 -22.46 7.60
C ARG A 265 -8.13 -22.95 7.00
N ASP A 266 -7.15 -23.21 7.85
CA ASP A 266 -5.92 -23.92 7.46
C ASP A 266 -6.21 -25.41 7.14
N LYS A 267 -5.19 -26.16 6.73
CA LYS A 267 -5.33 -27.62 6.46
C LYS A 267 -5.71 -28.44 7.69
N ASN A 268 -5.51 -27.91 8.90
CA ASN A 268 -5.93 -28.53 10.16
C ASN A 268 -7.35 -28.10 10.59
N GLY A 269 -8.06 -27.33 9.76
CA GLY A 269 -9.38 -26.79 10.04
C GLY A 269 -9.40 -25.66 11.07
N LYS A 270 -8.25 -25.12 11.48
CA LYS A 270 -8.14 -24.03 12.45
C LYS A 270 -8.31 -22.68 11.76
N THR A 271 -9.05 -21.77 12.40
CA THR A 271 -9.17 -20.37 11.95
C THR A 271 -8.13 -19.49 12.66
N PRO A 272 -7.88 -18.25 12.18
CA PRO A 272 -6.96 -17.33 12.87
C PRO A 272 -7.34 -17.07 14.34
N ILE A 273 -8.64 -16.99 14.64
CA ILE A 273 -9.14 -16.84 16.01
C ILE A 273 -8.78 -18.06 16.87
N MET A 274 -8.97 -19.28 16.33
CA MET A 274 -8.62 -20.51 17.05
C MET A 274 -7.11 -20.58 17.34
N LEU A 275 -6.26 -20.13 16.41
CA LEU A 275 -4.82 -20.04 16.64
C LEU A 275 -4.46 -19.01 17.71
N ALA A 276 -5.05 -17.80 17.65
CA ALA A 276 -4.85 -16.78 18.68
C ALA A 276 -5.28 -17.27 20.07
N GLN A 277 -6.39 -18.03 20.15
CA GLN A 277 -6.88 -18.60 21.39
C GLN A 277 -5.95 -19.71 21.92
N ALA A 278 -5.49 -20.60 21.05
CA ALA A 278 -4.55 -21.68 21.43
C ALA A 278 -3.23 -21.13 21.99
N HIS A 279 -2.76 -19.98 21.47
CA HIS A 279 -1.57 -19.28 21.93
C HIS A 279 -1.84 -18.21 23.02
N GLN A 280 -3.06 -18.18 23.59
CA GLN A 280 -3.46 -17.30 24.69
C GLN A 280 -3.39 -15.79 24.39
N HIS A 281 -3.50 -15.38 23.12
CA HIS A 281 -3.54 -13.98 22.70
C HIS A 281 -4.95 -13.39 22.81
N GLN A 282 -5.45 -13.24 24.04
CA GLN A 282 -6.84 -12.85 24.33
C GLN A 282 -7.26 -11.50 23.72
N ASP A 283 -6.36 -10.53 23.67
CA ASP A 283 -6.66 -9.23 23.06
C ASP A 283 -6.91 -9.36 21.55
N ILE A 284 -6.15 -10.21 20.85
CA ILE A 284 -6.33 -10.49 19.42
C ILE A 284 -7.65 -11.20 19.20
N VAL A 285 -7.99 -12.19 20.03
CA VAL A 285 -9.29 -12.89 19.99
C VAL A 285 -10.45 -11.90 20.10
N ARG A 286 -10.41 -10.99 21.08
CA ARG A 286 -11.45 -9.95 21.26
C ARG A 286 -11.58 -9.06 20.03
N VAL A 287 -10.48 -8.60 19.45
CA VAL A 287 -10.50 -7.73 18.26
C VAL A 287 -11.04 -8.48 17.05
N LEU A 288 -10.55 -9.67 16.76
CA LEU A 288 -11.01 -10.47 15.62
C LEU A 288 -12.48 -10.87 15.75
N TYR A 289 -12.92 -11.30 16.93
CA TYR A 289 -14.32 -11.63 17.17
C TYR A 289 -15.24 -10.44 16.89
N ASN A 290 -14.84 -9.24 17.33
CA ASN A 290 -15.60 -8.02 17.06
C ASN A 290 -15.64 -7.68 15.57
N GLU A 291 -14.52 -7.81 14.84
CA GLU A 291 -14.47 -7.55 13.40
C GLU A 291 -15.26 -8.60 12.59
N VAL A 292 -15.20 -9.88 12.96
CA VAL A 292 -16.01 -10.96 12.36
C VAL A 292 -17.50 -10.69 12.57
N LYS A 293 -17.92 -10.44 13.82
CA LYS A 293 -19.33 -10.13 14.15
C LYS A 293 -19.84 -8.90 13.39
N LYS A 294 -18.98 -7.92 13.17
CA LYS A 294 -19.30 -6.74 12.36
C LYS A 294 -19.52 -7.11 10.89
N LYS A 295 -18.69 -7.99 10.32
CA LYS A 295 -18.83 -8.47 8.93
C LYS A 295 -20.01 -9.43 8.71
N SER A 296 -20.44 -10.21 9.72
CA SER A 296 -21.47 -11.24 9.58
C SER A 296 -22.92 -10.77 9.80
N ARG A 297 -23.14 -9.49 10.15
CA ARG A 297 -24.49 -8.94 10.34
C ARG A 297 -25.27 -8.90 9.02
N TRP A 298 -26.45 -9.56 8.99
CA TRP A 298 -27.36 -9.60 7.84
C TRP A 298 -28.04 -8.25 7.55
N LEU A 299 -28.44 -7.53 8.60
CA LEU A 299 -28.82 -6.13 8.47
C LEU A 299 -27.62 -5.25 8.84
N PRO A 300 -27.21 -4.33 7.95
CA PRO A 300 -26.33 -3.26 8.36
C PRO A 300 -27.02 -2.49 9.50
N SER A 301 -26.25 -2.02 10.48
CA SER A 301 -26.73 -1.07 11.48
C SER A 301 -27.46 0.11 10.81
N VAL A 302 -28.34 0.82 11.52
CA VAL A 302 -29.03 2.01 10.94
C VAL A 302 -28.02 3.00 10.37
N SER A 303 -26.84 3.14 10.99
CA SER A 303 -25.72 3.93 10.45
C SER A 303 -25.10 3.37 9.16
N GLU A 304 -25.11 2.06 8.95
CA GLU A 304 -24.65 1.42 7.72
C GLU A 304 -25.74 1.38 6.63
N ILE A 305 -27.04 1.33 6.97
CA ILE A 305 -28.15 1.53 6.02
C ILE A 305 -28.16 2.98 5.54
N TRP A 306 -28.01 3.93 6.47
CA TRP A 306 -27.72 5.32 6.13
C TRP A 306 -26.42 5.42 5.32
N GLY A 307 -25.39 4.65 5.65
CA GLY A 307 -24.16 4.54 4.86
C GLY A 307 -24.34 3.90 3.48
N TRP A 308 -25.36 3.07 3.27
CA TRP A 308 -25.64 2.40 1.99
C TRP A 308 -26.48 3.29 1.07
N LEU A 309 -27.54 3.89 1.61
CA LEU A 309 -28.40 4.87 0.92
C LEU A 309 -27.65 6.19 0.68
N PHE A 310 -27.10 6.76 1.73
CA PHE A 310 -26.53 8.11 1.72
C PHE A 310 -25.01 8.12 1.76
N GLY A 311 -24.33 6.98 1.76
CA GLY A 311 -22.87 6.90 1.81
C GLY A 311 -22.30 7.12 3.22
N GLY A 312 -21.16 6.49 3.54
CA GLY A 312 -20.48 6.68 4.83
C GLY A 312 -19.81 8.07 4.97
N ALA A 313 -19.23 8.36 6.15
CA ALA A 313 -18.49 9.60 6.38
C ALA A 313 -17.32 9.74 5.38
N GLY A 314 -17.44 10.69 4.43
CA GLY A 314 -16.47 10.92 3.36
C GLY A 314 -16.81 10.27 2.01
N ASP A 315 -17.97 9.62 1.89
CA ASP A 315 -18.47 8.99 0.67
C ASP A 315 -19.98 9.23 0.47
N SER A 316 -20.48 10.39 0.92
CA SER A 316 -21.92 10.62 1.01
C SER A 316 -22.56 10.82 -0.37
N LYS A 317 -23.52 9.96 -0.71
CA LYS A 317 -24.42 10.07 -1.89
C LYS A 317 -25.62 10.99 -1.66
N GLY A 318 -25.80 11.50 -0.44
CA GLY A 318 -26.99 12.26 -0.07
C GLY A 318 -27.27 13.49 -0.92
N PRO A 319 -26.28 14.37 -1.19
CA PRO A 319 -26.50 15.53 -2.04
C PRO A 319 -26.94 15.16 -3.47
N LEU A 320 -26.38 14.08 -4.04
CA LEU A 320 -26.79 13.58 -5.35
C LEU A 320 -28.23 13.06 -5.33
N LEU A 321 -28.57 12.22 -4.35
CA LEU A 321 -29.93 11.68 -4.23
C LEU A 321 -30.96 12.77 -3.99
N LEU A 322 -30.64 13.77 -3.16
CA LEU A 322 -31.49 14.94 -2.93
C LEU A 322 -31.72 15.71 -4.23
N PHE A 323 -30.65 15.97 -5.00
CA PHE A 323 -30.75 16.63 -6.30
C PHE A 323 -31.59 15.82 -7.29
N LEU A 324 -31.37 14.51 -7.40
CA LEU A 324 -32.15 13.64 -8.30
C LEU A 324 -33.62 13.58 -7.90
N PHE A 325 -33.91 13.42 -6.60
CA PHE A 325 -35.28 13.38 -6.08
C PHE A 325 -35.99 14.71 -6.35
N SER A 326 -35.34 15.83 -6.02
CA SER A 326 -35.84 17.19 -6.29
C SER A 326 -36.18 17.38 -7.76
N VAL A 327 -35.24 17.09 -8.67
CA VAL A 327 -35.45 17.34 -10.11
C VAL A 327 -36.49 16.38 -10.71
N LEU A 328 -36.41 15.08 -10.41
CA LEU A 328 -37.23 14.06 -11.06
C LEU A 328 -38.65 13.96 -10.49
N LEU A 329 -38.81 14.09 -9.18
CA LEU A 329 -40.09 13.86 -8.50
C LEU A 329 -40.84 15.14 -8.16
N TRP A 330 -40.18 16.29 -8.26
CA TRP A 330 -40.80 17.59 -8.00
C TRP A 330 -40.65 18.57 -9.17
N GLY A 331 -39.42 18.87 -9.58
CA GLY A 331 -39.12 19.87 -10.61
C GLY A 331 -39.79 19.59 -11.95
N TYR A 332 -39.59 18.40 -12.54
CA TYR A 332 -40.20 18.06 -13.82
C TYR A 332 -41.72 17.88 -13.76
N PRO A 333 -42.31 17.21 -12.76
CA PRO A 333 -43.77 17.16 -12.64
C PRO A 333 -44.39 18.56 -12.55
N MET A 334 -43.83 19.47 -11.75
CA MET A 334 -44.32 20.85 -11.66
C MET A 334 -44.18 21.61 -12.99
N TYR A 335 -43.06 21.42 -13.68
CA TYR A 335 -42.85 22.02 -14.98
C TYR A 335 -43.87 21.55 -16.02
N MET A 336 -44.17 20.25 -16.07
CA MET A 336 -45.09 19.66 -17.03
C MET A 336 -46.56 19.95 -16.72
N ILE A 337 -46.96 19.85 -15.45
CA ILE A 337 -48.37 19.95 -15.03
C ILE A 337 -48.81 21.41 -14.88
N ARG A 338 -47.90 22.30 -14.45
CA ARG A 338 -48.24 23.71 -14.16
C ARG A 338 -47.54 24.68 -15.09
N ALA A 339 -46.20 24.67 -15.15
CA ALA A 339 -45.47 25.72 -15.84
C ALA A 339 -45.76 25.75 -17.34
N ILE A 340 -45.73 24.60 -18.03
CA ILE A 340 -46.01 24.53 -19.48
C ILE A 340 -47.43 25.01 -19.79
N PRO A 341 -48.51 24.45 -19.21
CA PRO A 341 -49.87 24.89 -19.56
C PRO A 341 -50.12 26.39 -19.39
N ILE A 342 -49.52 27.00 -18.36
CA ILE A 342 -49.72 28.42 -18.04
C ILE A 342 -48.85 29.31 -18.93
N THR A 343 -47.57 28.97 -19.11
CA THR A 343 -46.57 29.90 -19.66
C THR A 343 -46.16 29.62 -21.10
N TRP A 344 -46.53 28.49 -21.70
CA TRP A 344 -46.04 28.05 -23.01
C TRP A 344 -46.26 29.05 -24.14
N ASN A 345 -47.45 29.64 -24.21
CA ASN A 345 -47.80 30.58 -25.28
C ASN A 345 -47.12 31.94 -25.12
N ILE A 346 -46.70 32.29 -23.90
CA ILE A 346 -46.10 33.59 -23.57
C ILE A 346 -44.57 33.50 -23.65
N LEU A 347 -43.99 32.42 -23.11
CA LEU A 347 -42.55 32.28 -22.85
C LEU A 347 -41.90 31.18 -23.71
N ARG A 348 -42.39 30.96 -24.93
CA ARG A 348 -41.96 29.84 -25.79
C ARG A 348 -40.44 29.76 -26.00
N ARG A 349 -39.78 30.90 -26.20
CA ARG A 349 -38.31 30.97 -26.35
C ARG A 349 -37.59 30.49 -25.09
N SER A 350 -38.07 30.91 -23.92
CA SER A 350 -37.52 30.49 -22.62
C SER A 350 -37.70 28.99 -22.39
N HIS A 351 -38.81 28.39 -22.83
CA HIS A 351 -38.99 26.94 -22.77
C HIS A 351 -37.97 26.19 -23.64
N TYR A 352 -37.71 26.66 -24.87
CA TYR A 352 -36.68 26.04 -25.73
C TYR A 352 -35.29 26.13 -25.11
N CYS A 353 -34.92 27.30 -24.56
CA CYS A 353 -33.65 27.47 -23.85
C CYS A 353 -33.55 26.54 -22.63
N PHE A 354 -34.62 26.43 -21.84
CA PHE A 354 -34.68 25.53 -20.69
C PHE A 354 -34.48 24.07 -21.09
N ILE A 355 -35.21 23.59 -22.11
CA ILE A 355 -35.08 22.21 -22.60
C ILE A 355 -33.67 21.93 -23.12
N TYR A 356 -33.08 22.86 -23.88
CA TYR A 356 -31.71 22.74 -24.38
C TYR A 356 -30.69 22.62 -23.23
N TRP A 357 -30.73 23.55 -22.28
CA TRP A 357 -29.81 23.53 -21.13
C TRP A 357 -30.06 22.34 -20.21
N ASN A 358 -31.29 21.82 -20.16
CA ASN A 358 -31.60 20.58 -19.45
C ASN A 358 -30.97 19.35 -20.11
N ALA A 359 -30.98 19.27 -21.44
CA ALA A 359 -30.28 18.21 -22.17
C ALA A 359 -28.76 18.28 -21.94
N VAL A 360 -28.17 19.48 -22.03
CA VAL A 360 -26.75 19.72 -21.74
C VAL A 360 -26.40 19.30 -20.31
N MET A 361 -27.27 19.60 -19.34
CA MET A 361 -27.10 19.23 -17.94
C MET A 361 -26.95 17.73 -17.74
N TRP A 362 -27.87 16.93 -18.27
CA TRP A 362 -27.82 15.48 -18.11
C TRP A 362 -26.66 14.83 -18.86
N ILE A 363 -26.38 15.27 -20.08
CA ILE A 363 -25.23 14.76 -20.86
C ILE A 363 -23.94 15.03 -20.10
N SER A 364 -23.78 16.26 -19.59
CA SER A 364 -22.59 16.67 -18.84
C SER A 364 -22.45 15.91 -17.53
N TRP A 365 -23.56 15.71 -16.81
CA TRP A 365 -23.60 14.91 -15.58
C TRP A 365 -23.12 13.47 -15.82
N ILE A 366 -23.67 12.80 -16.85
CA ILE A 366 -23.29 11.42 -17.19
C ILE A 366 -21.80 11.32 -17.53
N ILE A 367 -21.30 12.23 -18.38
CA ILE A 367 -19.90 12.20 -18.81
C ILE A 367 -18.98 12.53 -17.64
N ALA A 368 -19.29 13.55 -16.83
CA ALA A 368 -18.47 13.92 -15.67
C ALA A 368 -18.36 12.77 -14.65
N ASN A 369 -19.45 12.03 -14.44
CA ASN A 369 -19.51 10.90 -13.52
C ASN A 369 -18.73 9.69 -14.06
N ARG A 370 -18.87 9.35 -15.35
CA ARG A 370 -18.26 8.13 -15.92
C ARG A 370 -16.82 8.29 -16.41
N ARG A 371 -16.38 9.51 -16.73
CA ARG A 371 -15.06 9.75 -17.30
C ARG A 371 -13.98 9.60 -16.24
N ASP A 372 -12.91 8.90 -16.59
CA ASP A 372 -11.71 8.80 -15.76
C ASP A 372 -11.17 10.23 -15.49
N PRO A 373 -11.04 10.67 -14.23
CA PRO A 373 -10.52 11.99 -13.89
C PRO A 373 -9.03 12.17 -14.18
N GLY A 374 -8.31 11.08 -14.48
CA GLY A 374 -6.86 11.03 -14.68
C GLY A 374 -6.19 10.27 -13.53
N TYR A 375 -6.55 8.99 -13.34
CA TYR A 375 -5.94 8.17 -12.31
C TYR A 375 -4.44 7.92 -12.54
N ILE A 376 -3.68 7.84 -11.45
CA ILE A 376 -2.27 7.49 -11.50
C ILE A 376 -2.13 6.04 -12.00
N PRO A 377 -1.22 5.75 -12.95
CA PRO A 377 -0.91 4.39 -13.36
C PRO A 377 -0.31 3.61 -12.17
N LEU A 378 -0.88 2.43 -11.89
CA LEU A 378 -0.32 1.48 -10.93
C LEU A 378 0.96 0.87 -11.54
N SER A 379 1.92 0.50 -10.69
CA SER A 379 3.19 -0.14 -11.09
C SER A 379 4.01 0.64 -12.13
N SER A 380 4.08 1.97 -12.00
CA SER A 380 4.97 2.78 -12.84
C SER A 380 6.43 2.69 -12.37
N ASP A 381 7.38 2.97 -13.27
CA ASP A 381 8.80 3.06 -12.91
C ASP A 381 9.07 4.06 -11.78
N ALA A 382 8.25 5.11 -11.68
CA ALA A 382 8.32 6.08 -10.61
C ALA A 382 7.98 5.48 -9.24
N TYR A 383 7.08 4.49 -9.18
CA TYR A 383 6.77 3.76 -7.94
C TYR A 383 7.98 2.96 -7.45
N TYR A 384 8.61 2.19 -8.34
CA TYR A 384 9.82 1.44 -8.00
C TYR A 384 10.97 2.38 -7.63
N ARG A 385 11.13 3.51 -8.33
CA ARG A 385 12.10 4.57 -7.96
C ARG A 385 11.83 5.16 -6.58
N ALA A 386 10.58 5.39 -6.19
CA ALA A 386 10.24 5.88 -4.86
C ALA A 386 10.62 4.86 -3.77
N ILE A 387 10.40 3.56 -4.02
CA ILE A 387 10.85 2.49 -3.12
C ILE A 387 12.38 2.48 -3.00
N LYS A 388 13.12 2.62 -4.12
CA LYS A 388 14.59 2.69 -4.13
C LYS A 388 15.14 3.81 -3.23
N GLN A 389 14.38 4.86 -2.97
CA GLN A 389 14.81 5.99 -2.13
C GLN A 389 14.53 5.80 -0.63
N ILE A 390 13.64 4.86 -0.24
CA ILE A 390 13.30 4.56 1.17
C ILE A 390 14.51 4.15 2.03
N PRO A 391 15.49 3.37 1.54
CA PRO A 391 16.65 2.98 2.34
C PRO A 391 17.56 4.16 2.72
N TYR A 392 17.53 5.24 1.93
CA TYR A 392 18.24 6.49 2.24
C TYR A 392 17.45 7.40 3.19
N PHE A 393 16.36 6.90 3.77
CA PHE A 393 15.43 7.65 4.61
C PHE A 393 16.12 8.32 5.80
N ASP A 394 17.10 7.70 6.46
CA ASP A 394 17.77 8.34 7.60
C ASP A 394 18.61 9.56 7.20
N LYS A 395 19.22 9.55 6.01
CA LYS A 395 19.88 10.74 5.43
C LYS A 395 18.85 11.79 4.99
N LEU A 396 17.70 11.35 4.49
CA LEU A 396 16.57 12.17 4.05
C LEU A 396 15.61 12.57 5.18
N LYS A 397 15.88 12.16 6.42
CA LYS A 397 15.06 12.44 7.62
C LYS A 397 14.99 13.93 7.92
N LYS A 398 15.99 14.69 7.47
CA LYS A 398 15.97 16.17 7.44
C LYS A 398 14.91 16.75 6.48
N ARG A 399 14.36 15.96 5.54
CA ARG A 399 13.43 16.40 4.49
C ARG A 399 12.05 15.69 4.49
N ASN A 400 11.82 14.55 5.16
CA ASN A 400 10.48 13.95 5.37
C ASN A 400 9.60 13.65 4.12
N VAL A 401 10.16 13.51 2.91
CA VAL A 401 9.36 13.66 1.65
C VAL A 401 8.77 12.36 1.07
N ILE A 402 9.47 11.23 1.09
CA ILE A 402 9.16 10.15 0.11
C ILE A 402 8.10 9.16 0.59
N LEU A 403 8.23 8.63 1.81
CA LEU A 403 7.20 7.73 2.39
C LEU A 403 5.87 8.46 2.62
N THR A 404 5.92 9.75 2.97
CA THR A 404 4.72 10.59 3.15
C THR A 404 4.01 10.89 1.82
N ARG A 405 4.72 10.73 0.69
CA ARG A 405 4.14 10.82 -0.66
C ARG A 405 3.62 9.50 -1.18
N LEU A 406 3.84 8.35 -0.53
CA LEU A 406 3.20 7.11 -0.96
C LEU A 406 1.74 7.08 -0.49
N CYS A 407 0.82 6.71 -1.38
CA CYS A 407 -0.59 6.62 -1.01
C CYS A 407 -0.96 5.24 -0.45
N HIS A 408 -1.55 5.21 0.75
CA HIS A 408 -2.06 4.00 1.43
C HIS A 408 -3.10 3.16 0.64
N SER A 409 -3.86 3.74 -0.31
CA SER A 409 -4.83 2.99 -1.14
C SER A 409 -4.27 2.58 -2.50
N CYS A 410 -3.87 3.57 -3.31
CA CYS A 410 -3.46 3.29 -4.69
C CYS A 410 -2.00 2.80 -4.77
N ARG A 411 -1.27 2.80 -3.66
CA ARG A 411 0.14 2.39 -3.55
C ARG A 411 1.09 3.19 -4.45
N CYS A 412 0.63 4.19 -5.19
CA CYS A 412 1.47 5.00 -6.08
C CYS A 412 2.15 6.15 -5.33
N LEU A 413 3.26 6.67 -5.90
CA LEU A 413 3.80 7.97 -5.53
C LEU A 413 2.75 9.05 -5.85
N ARG A 414 2.45 9.89 -4.86
CA ARG A 414 1.50 11.00 -4.95
C ARG A 414 2.21 12.19 -5.62
N PRO A 415 1.80 12.60 -6.84
CA PRO A 415 2.28 13.84 -7.45
C PRO A 415 1.96 15.05 -6.57
N LEU A 416 2.62 16.16 -6.85
CA LEU A 416 2.22 17.46 -6.31
C LEU A 416 0.74 17.69 -6.67
N ARG A 417 -0.06 18.14 -5.69
CA ARG A 417 -1.52 18.37 -5.81
C ARG A 417 -2.41 17.12 -5.88
N ALA A 418 -1.89 15.91 -6.03
CA ALA A 418 -2.72 14.70 -5.91
C ALA A 418 -3.29 14.57 -4.49
N LYS A 419 -4.46 13.95 -4.31
CA LYS A 419 -5.01 13.57 -3.00
C LYS A 419 -5.53 12.13 -3.09
N HIS A 420 -5.49 11.44 -1.96
CA HIS A 420 -6.13 10.14 -1.82
C HIS A 420 -7.65 10.26 -2.02
N CYS A 421 -8.20 9.60 -3.04
CA CYS A 421 -9.64 9.53 -3.27
C CYS A 421 -10.17 8.25 -2.60
N ARG A 422 -10.82 8.41 -1.44
CA ARG A 422 -11.46 7.30 -0.69
C ARG A 422 -12.60 6.67 -1.49
N VAL A 423 -13.36 7.51 -2.21
CA VAL A 423 -14.52 7.11 -3.01
C VAL A 423 -14.13 6.22 -4.20
N CYS A 424 -13.14 6.64 -4.99
CA CYS A 424 -12.70 5.88 -6.16
C CYS A 424 -11.67 4.78 -5.84
N ASN A 425 -11.27 4.62 -4.57
CA ASN A 425 -10.18 3.74 -4.12
C ASN A 425 -8.85 3.89 -4.90
N ARG A 426 -8.67 5.01 -5.61
CA ARG A 426 -7.54 5.26 -6.51
C ARG A 426 -7.19 6.73 -6.51
N CYS A 427 -5.90 7.03 -6.62
CA CYS A 427 -5.42 8.41 -6.62
C CYS A 427 -5.57 9.03 -8.01
N VAL A 428 -5.98 10.29 -8.05
CA VAL A 428 -6.00 11.10 -9.27
C VAL A 428 -4.68 11.88 -9.33
N ALA A 429 -4.05 11.91 -10.51
CA ALA A 429 -2.79 12.60 -10.74
C ALA A 429 -2.90 14.10 -10.42
N TYR A 430 -4.00 14.73 -10.87
CA TYR A 430 -4.38 16.08 -10.53
C TYR A 430 -5.74 16.06 -9.83
N PHE A 431 -5.74 16.30 -8.52
CA PHE A 431 -6.95 16.34 -7.73
C PHE A 431 -7.36 17.79 -7.51
N ASP A 432 -8.58 18.16 -7.92
CA ASP A 432 -9.17 19.44 -7.52
C ASP A 432 -10.01 19.27 -6.25
N HIS A 433 -11.15 18.59 -6.39
CA HIS A 433 -12.03 18.25 -5.29
C HIS A 433 -12.83 16.98 -5.59
N HIS A 434 -13.51 16.45 -4.56
CA HIS A 434 -14.53 15.43 -4.75
C HIS A 434 -15.89 16.12 -4.71
N CYS A 435 -16.74 15.86 -5.71
CA CYS A 435 -18.07 16.43 -5.78
C CYS A 435 -19.12 15.34 -5.55
N PRO A 436 -19.92 15.42 -4.47
CA PRO A 436 -20.98 14.47 -4.21
C PRO A 436 -22.05 14.41 -5.31
N PHE A 437 -22.31 15.53 -6.02
CA PHE A 437 -23.35 15.62 -7.06
C PHE A 437 -23.04 14.85 -8.35
N ILE A 438 -21.77 14.56 -8.64
CA ILE A 438 -21.38 13.66 -9.74
C ILE A 438 -20.74 12.36 -9.24
N TYR A 439 -20.69 12.18 -7.91
CA TYR A 439 -20.13 11.02 -7.21
C TYR A 439 -18.83 10.46 -7.81
N ASN A 440 -17.94 11.37 -8.22
CA ASN A 440 -16.63 11.05 -8.78
C ASN A 440 -15.61 12.10 -8.30
N CYS A 441 -14.32 11.79 -8.38
CA CYS A 441 -13.27 12.77 -8.18
C CYS A 441 -13.23 13.72 -9.39
N VAL A 442 -13.14 15.03 -9.15
CA VAL A 442 -12.96 16.04 -10.20
C VAL A 442 -11.46 16.20 -10.44
N GLY A 443 -11.04 15.79 -11.62
CA GLY A 443 -9.67 15.87 -12.08
C GLY A 443 -9.59 16.47 -13.46
N LEU A 444 -8.41 16.43 -14.03
CA LEU A 444 -8.10 17.19 -15.22
C LEU A 444 -8.88 16.71 -16.47
N ARG A 445 -9.26 15.44 -16.54
CA ARG A 445 -9.99 14.87 -17.69
C ARG A 445 -11.51 15.04 -17.65
N ASN A 446 -12.09 15.26 -16.47
CA ASN A 446 -13.54 15.40 -16.30
C ASN A 446 -14.00 16.76 -15.74
N ARG A 447 -13.09 17.63 -15.30
CA ARG A 447 -13.39 18.99 -14.77
C ARG A 447 -14.25 19.85 -15.71
N MET A 448 -14.05 19.72 -17.02
CA MET A 448 -14.81 20.47 -18.02
C MET A 448 -16.28 20.08 -18.07
N TRP A 449 -16.54 18.78 -18.04
CA TRP A 449 -17.90 18.25 -18.00
C TRP A 449 -18.58 18.56 -16.68
N PHE A 450 -17.81 18.53 -15.58
CA PHE A 450 -18.29 18.98 -14.28
C PHE A 450 -18.68 20.47 -14.29
N PHE A 451 -17.83 21.34 -14.85
CA PHE A 451 -18.14 22.77 -14.99
C PHE A 451 -19.41 22.99 -15.82
N LEU A 452 -19.53 22.33 -16.98
CA LEU A 452 -20.70 22.44 -17.85
C LEU A 452 -21.98 21.96 -17.15
N PHE A 453 -21.89 20.89 -16.36
CA PHE A 453 -22.99 20.43 -15.51
C PHE A 453 -23.41 21.50 -14.50
N VAL A 454 -22.49 22.04 -13.69
CA VAL A 454 -22.84 23.06 -12.68
C VAL A 454 -23.41 24.33 -13.31
N LEU A 455 -22.82 24.79 -14.43
CA LEU A 455 -23.33 25.95 -15.17
C LEU A 455 -24.75 25.71 -15.68
N SER A 456 -24.99 24.55 -16.29
CA SER A 456 -26.32 24.21 -16.81
C SER A 456 -27.38 24.07 -15.71
N VAL A 457 -27.01 23.57 -14.51
CA VAL A 457 -27.89 23.57 -13.33
C VAL A 457 -28.25 25.00 -12.95
N ALA A 458 -27.26 25.90 -12.83
CA ALA A 458 -27.49 27.30 -12.48
C ALA A 458 -28.42 28.02 -13.47
N VAL A 459 -28.21 27.79 -14.77
CA VAL A 459 -29.06 28.33 -15.85
C VAL A 459 -30.47 27.77 -15.76
N ASN A 460 -30.65 26.45 -15.60
CA ASN A 460 -31.97 25.83 -15.49
C ASN A 460 -32.73 26.28 -14.24
N CYS A 461 -32.04 26.43 -13.10
CA CYS A 461 -32.66 26.97 -11.88
C CYS A 461 -33.07 28.43 -12.05
N SER A 462 -32.29 29.24 -12.78
CA SER A 462 -32.66 30.62 -13.12
C SER A 462 -33.95 30.69 -13.94
N PHE A 463 -34.09 29.80 -14.95
CA PHE A 463 -35.34 29.65 -15.70
C PHE A 463 -36.49 29.13 -14.83
N THR A 464 -36.21 28.22 -13.90
CA THR A 464 -37.24 27.68 -12.99
C THR A 464 -37.82 28.77 -12.09
N ILE A 465 -36.96 29.64 -11.53
CA ILE A 465 -37.38 30.83 -10.78
C ILE A 465 -38.22 31.75 -11.67
N TYR A 466 -37.76 31.99 -12.90
CA TYR A 466 -38.47 32.82 -13.86
C TYR A 466 -39.89 32.28 -14.15
N PHE A 467 -40.02 30.98 -14.43
CA PHE A 467 -41.33 30.34 -14.64
C PHE A 467 -42.21 30.38 -13.38
N ALA A 468 -41.64 30.13 -12.20
CA ALA A 468 -42.38 30.17 -10.93
C ALA A 468 -42.93 31.58 -10.64
N CYS A 469 -42.13 32.63 -10.84
CA CYS A 469 -42.59 34.01 -10.69
C CYS A 469 -43.75 34.35 -11.64
N TYR A 470 -43.69 33.89 -12.90
CA TYR A 470 -44.80 34.07 -13.85
C TYR A 470 -46.06 33.31 -13.44
N CYS A 471 -45.92 32.07 -12.96
CA CYS A 471 -47.06 31.29 -12.46
C CYS A 471 -47.72 31.97 -11.25
N ILE A 472 -46.93 32.50 -10.31
CA ILE A 472 -47.42 33.27 -9.15
C ILE A 472 -48.13 34.55 -9.60
N MET A 473 -47.61 35.23 -10.63
CA MET A 473 -48.21 36.47 -11.12
C MET A 473 -49.58 36.23 -11.78
N ILE A 474 -49.81 35.05 -12.37
CA ILE A 474 -51.06 34.69 -13.06
C ILE A 474 -52.07 34.04 -12.12
N GLU A 475 -51.66 33.01 -11.37
CA GLU A 475 -52.56 32.22 -10.51
C GLU A 475 -52.59 32.69 -9.05
N GLY A 476 -51.71 33.63 -8.67
CA GLY A 476 -51.55 34.11 -7.30
C GLY A 476 -50.62 33.24 -6.44
N PHE A 477 -50.50 33.60 -5.17
CA PHE A 477 -49.65 32.88 -4.21
C PHE A 477 -50.30 31.59 -3.74
N THR A 478 -49.71 30.46 -4.12
CA THR A 478 -50.03 29.14 -3.56
C THR A 478 -48.84 28.58 -2.80
N LEU A 479 -49.08 27.79 -1.75
CA LEU A 479 -48.02 27.17 -0.94
C LEU A 479 -47.04 26.35 -1.82
N LEU A 480 -47.57 25.70 -2.85
CA LEU A 480 -46.81 24.90 -3.80
C LEU A 480 -45.76 25.73 -4.55
N TYR A 481 -46.15 26.90 -5.04
CA TYR A 481 -45.23 27.81 -5.75
C TYR A 481 -44.21 28.44 -4.83
N VAL A 482 -44.59 28.76 -3.59
CA VAL A 482 -43.65 29.29 -2.59
C VAL A 482 -42.59 28.25 -2.24
N LEU A 483 -42.99 27.00 -2.00
CA LEU A 483 -42.04 25.91 -1.71
C LEU A 483 -41.08 25.67 -2.89
N GLY A 484 -41.61 25.58 -4.12
CA GLY A 484 -40.78 25.42 -5.32
C GLY A 484 -39.86 26.61 -5.60
N LEU A 485 -40.31 27.84 -5.31
CA LEU A 485 -39.49 29.04 -5.46
C LEU A 485 -38.34 29.08 -4.45
N ILE A 486 -38.60 28.75 -3.18
CA ILE A 486 -37.56 28.68 -2.14
C ILE A 486 -36.48 27.66 -2.55
N GLU A 487 -36.90 26.46 -2.95
CA GLU A 487 -36.01 25.41 -3.41
C GLU A 487 -35.18 25.86 -4.61
N ALA A 488 -35.82 26.41 -5.65
CA ALA A 488 -35.16 26.87 -6.86
C ALA A 488 -34.15 27.99 -6.57
N VAL A 489 -34.46 28.93 -5.66
CA VAL A 489 -33.54 29.99 -5.22
C VAL A 489 -32.30 29.40 -4.55
N VAL A 490 -32.46 28.41 -3.67
CA VAL A 490 -31.33 27.76 -3.00
C VAL A 490 -30.41 27.06 -4.02
N PHE A 491 -30.95 26.23 -4.91
CA PHE A 491 -30.15 25.55 -5.93
C PHE A 491 -29.53 26.52 -6.94
N CYS A 492 -30.25 27.58 -7.32
CA CYS A 492 -29.74 28.63 -8.21
C CYS A 492 -28.54 29.35 -7.59
N GLY A 493 -28.68 29.80 -6.33
CA GLY A 493 -27.61 30.47 -5.60
C GLY A 493 -26.37 29.59 -5.46
N LEU A 494 -26.53 28.33 -5.04
CA LEU A 494 -25.43 27.37 -4.95
C LEU A 494 -24.78 27.11 -6.31
N GLY A 495 -25.57 26.94 -7.37
CA GLY A 495 -25.09 26.71 -8.74
C GLY A 495 -24.24 27.86 -9.27
N TRP A 496 -24.69 29.11 -9.10
CA TRP A 496 -23.94 30.29 -9.52
C TRP A 496 -22.67 30.50 -8.68
N ILE A 497 -22.72 30.29 -7.36
CA ILE A 497 -21.52 30.35 -6.51
C ILE A 497 -20.48 29.35 -7.00
N LEU A 498 -20.87 28.10 -7.23
CA LEU A 498 -19.96 27.04 -7.72
C LEU A 498 -19.42 27.33 -9.13
N THR A 499 -20.24 27.91 -10.00
CA THR A 499 -19.81 28.30 -11.36
C THR A 499 -18.75 29.40 -11.28
N CYS A 500 -18.99 30.45 -10.50
CA CYS A 500 -18.05 31.55 -10.32
C CYS A 500 -16.74 31.13 -9.66
N THR A 501 -16.80 30.27 -8.63
CA THR A 501 -15.59 29.74 -7.99
C THR A 501 -14.81 28.84 -8.94
N SER A 502 -15.47 28.04 -9.78
CA SER A 502 -14.79 27.22 -10.81
C SER A 502 -14.03 28.07 -11.82
N ILE A 503 -14.61 29.19 -12.26
CA ILE A 503 -13.93 30.15 -13.14
C ILE A 503 -12.73 30.79 -12.42
N LEU A 504 -12.89 31.18 -11.15
CA LEU A 504 -11.79 31.71 -10.35
C LEU A 504 -10.65 30.69 -10.19
N HIS A 505 -10.97 29.41 -9.95
CA HIS A 505 -9.99 28.33 -9.87
C HIS A 505 -9.23 28.15 -11.19
N ALA A 506 -9.93 28.22 -12.31
CA ALA A 506 -9.33 28.20 -13.64
C ALA A 506 -8.40 29.40 -13.85
N CYS A 507 -8.84 30.63 -13.53
CA CYS A 507 -8.01 31.83 -13.64
C CYS A 507 -6.73 31.76 -12.78
N MET A 508 -6.83 31.21 -11.57
CA MET A 508 -5.71 31.19 -10.63
C MET A 508 -4.82 29.95 -10.77
N ASN A 509 -5.23 28.93 -11.52
CA ASN A 509 -4.67 27.58 -11.54
C ASN A 509 -4.42 27.02 -10.12
N LEU A 510 -5.44 27.08 -9.28
CA LEU A 510 -5.42 26.59 -7.90
C LEU A 510 -6.63 25.71 -7.64
N THR A 511 -6.44 24.64 -6.86
CA THR A 511 -7.54 23.82 -6.36
C THR A 511 -8.28 24.54 -5.24
N THR A 512 -9.51 24.12 -4.95
CA THR A 512 -10.28 24.66 -3.83
C THR A 512 -9.50 24.57 -2.51
N ASN A 513 -8.88 23.42 -2.24
CA ASN A 513 -8.12 23.24 -1.00
C ASN A 513 -6.88 24.11 -0.91
N GLU A 514 -6.17 24.32 -2.01
CA GLU A 514 -4.99 25.19 -2.05
C GLU A 514 -5.36 26.65 -1.80
N MET A 515 -6.50 27.10 -2.33
CA MET A 515 -6.97 28.47 -2.15
C MET A 515 -7.30 28.77 -0.68
N PHE A 516 -8.06 27.89 0.00
CA PHE A 516 -8.44 28.09 1.40
C PHE A 516 -7.31 27.79 2.39
N ASN A 517 -6.46 26.81 2.08
CA ASN A 517 -5.40 26.34 2.99
C ASN A 517 -4.00 26.59 2.45
N TYR A 518 -3.76 27.69 1.72
CA TYR A 518 -2.47 27.97 1.06
C TYR A 518 -1.27 27.91 2.03
N LYS A 519 -1.48 28.25 3.31
CA LYS A 519 -0.44 28.15 4.35
C LYS A 519 0.04 26.73 4.62
N ARG A 520 -0.78 25.72 4.34
CA ARG A 520 -0.47 24.30 4.52
C ARG A 520 0.43 23.74 3.42
N TYR A 521 0.55 24.42 2.28
CA TYR A 521 1.27 23.93 1.11
C TYR A 521 2.61 24.66 0.96
N PRO A 522 3.74 24.02 1.34
CA PRO A 522 5.05 24.69 1.31
C PRO A 522 5.49 25.07 -0.11
N TYR A 523 5.05 24.34 -1.13
CA TYR A 523 5.36 24.62 -2.54
C TYR A 523 4.64 25.85 -3.09
N LEU A 524 3.67 26.43 -2.38
CA LEU A 524 3.04 27.71 -2.73
C LEU A 524 3.77 28.89 -2.07
N ARG A 525 4.98 28.66 -1.54
CA ARG A 525 5.80 29.67 -0.88
C ARG A 525 7.17 29.71 -1.50
N ASP A 526 7.64 30.91 -1.79
CA ASP A 526 9.03 31.16 -2.20
C ASP A 526 9.99 30.95 -1.01
N LYS A 527 11.30 30.89 -1.28
CA LYS A 527 12.41 30.80 -0.30
C LYS A 527 12.32 31.90 0.77
N ARG A 528 11.65 33.03 0.47
CA ARG A 528 11.41 34.16 1.38
C ARG A 528 10.08 34.07 2.15
N GLY A 529 9.35 32.97 2.03
CA GLY A 529 8.05 32.73 2.69
C GLY A 529 6.86 33.48 2.09
N ARG A 530 7.05 34.20 0.97
CA ARG A 530 5.96 34.90 0.26
C ARG A 530 5.15 33.92 -0.57
N TYR A 531 3.85 34.18 -0.71
CA TYR A 531 2.98 33.38 -1.55
C TYR A 531 3.38 33.49 -3.03
N GLN A 532 3.61 32.35 -3.67
CA GLN A 532 3.90 32.24 -5.10
C GLN A 532 3.22 30.99 -5.62
N ASN A 533 2.36 31.12 -6.64
CA ASN A 533 1.81 29.95 -7.33
C ASN A 533 2.75 29.54 -8.49
N PRO A 534 3.54 28.46 -8.36
CA PRO A 534 4.45 28.02 -9.43
C PRO A 534 3.69 27.49 -10.66
N PHE A 535 2.41 27.17 -10.53
CA PHE A 535 1.59 26.64 -11.63
C PHE A 535 0.87 27.74 -12.42
N SER A 536 0.88 29.00 -11.97
CA SER A 536 0.18 30.08 -12.66
C SER A 536 1.02 30.64 -13.80
N ARG A 537 0.46 30.62 -15.01
CA ARG A 537 1.01 31.30 -16.21
C ARG A 537 0.31 32.63 -16.50
N GLY A 538 -0.53 33.09 -15.58
CA GLY A 538 -1.39 34.28 -15.73
C GLY A 538 -2.83 33.91 -16.11
N PRO A 539 -3.82 34.78 -15.81
CA PRO A 539 -5.25 34.41 -15.84
C PRO A 539 -5.75 33.88 -17.19
N ILE A 540 -5.33 34.50 -18.30
CA ILE A 540 -5.78 34.14 -19.64
C ILE A 540 -5.21 32.78 -20.06
N LEU A 541 -3.91 32.57 -19.86
CA LEU A 541 -3.25 31.30 -20.18
C LEU A 541 -3.77 30.16 -19.30
N ASN A 542 -4.02 30.43 -18.01
CA ASN A 542 -4.59 29.44 -17.11
C ASN A 542 -6.02 29.05 -17.54
N LEU A 543 -6.84 30.01 -17.99
CA LEU A 543 -8.17 29.73 -18.55
C LEU A 543 -8.08 28.89 -19.82
N LEU A 544 -7.21 29.26 -20.76
CA LEU A 544 -6.99 28.47 -21.98
C LEU A 544 -6.55 27.05 -21.65
N GLU A 545 -5.62 26.89 -20.70
CA GLU A 545 -5.18 25.56 -20.25
C GLU A 545 -6.31 24.78 -19.55
N PHE A 546 -7.17 25.47 -18.79
CA PHE A 546 -8.30 24.83 -18.13
C PHE A 546 -9.34 24.29 -19.12
N PHE A 547 -9.68 25.11 -20.13
CA PHE A 547 -10.79 24.87 -21.06
C PHE A 547 -10.39 24.18 -22.39
N VAL A 548 -9.16 24.37 -22.86
CA VAL A 548 -8.73 24.00 -24.23
C VAL A 548 -7.63 22.92 -24.23
N CYS A 549 -6.66 22.97 -23.31
CA CYS A 549 -5.57 21.99 -23.27
C CYS A 549 -5.91 20.79 -22.36
N LEU A 550 -6.17 19.63 -22.95
CA LEU A 550 -6.11 18.35 -22.25
C LEU A 550 -4.66 17.83 -22.35
N PRO A 551 -3.98 17.47 -21.25
CA PRO A 551 -2.67 16.84 -21.31
C PRO A 551 -2.77 15.48 -21.98
N ASP A 552 -1.83 15.25 -22.88
CA ASP A 552 -1.64 13.97 -23.54
C ASP A 552 -1.14 12.92 -22.54
N ARG A 553 -1.31 11.64 -22.88
CA ARG A 553 -0.85 10.50 -22.05
C ARG A 553 0.68 10.43 -21.90
N SER A 554 1.45 11.27 -22.59
CA SER A 554 2.91 11.18 -22.73
C SER A 554 3.72 12.06 -21.78
N ASP A 555 3.12 13.09 -21.15
CA ASP A 555 3.90 14.15 -20.47
C ASP A 555 4.22 13.88 -18.99
N ASP A 556 3.90 12.67 -18.49
CA ASP A 556 4.24 12.25 -17.11
C ASP A 556 5.78 12.15 -16.87
N ASN A 557 6.60 12.37 -17.91
CA ASN A 557 8.07 12.31 -17.81
C ASN A 557 8.74 13.65 -17.46
N ASP A 558 8.08 14.80 -17.61
CA ASP A 558 8.77 16.11 -17.56
C ASP A 558 8.83 16.79 -16.17
N PHE A 559 8.13 16.29 -15.16
CA PHE A 559 8.12 16.91 -13.82
C PHE A 559 9.13 16.34 -12.82
N LEU A 560 10.11 15.54 -13.26
CA LEU A 560 11.10 14.92 -12.39
C LEU A 560 12.57 15.24 -12.71
N LEU A 561 12.83 16.18 -13.61
CA LEU A 561 14.19 16.72 -13.83
C LEU A 561 14.43 17.96 -12.96
N GLU A 562 14.71 17.73 -11.67
CA GLU A 562 15.65 18.56 -10.91
C GLU A 562 16.61 17.63 -10.14
N ASP A 563 17.30 16.77 -10.89
CA ASP A 563 18.58 16.20 -10.47
C ASP A 563 19.67 17.22 -10.82
N ASN A 564 19.96 18.09 -9.86
CA ASN A 564 21.27 18.69 -9.64
C ASN A 564 21.25 19.34 -8.25
N ILE A 565 21.66 18.56 -7.24
CA ILE A 565 22.45 18.90 -6.04
C ILE A 565 22.51 17.69 -5.11
#